data_AF-A0A4Q2RNL3-F1
#
_entry.id   AF-A0A4Q2RNL3-F1
#
_cell.length_a   1.000
_cell.length_b   1.000
_cell.length_c   1.000
_cell.angle_alpha   90.00
_cell.angle_beta   90.00
_cell.angle_gamma   90.00
#
_symmetry.space_group_name_H-M   'P 1'
#
loop_
_entity.id
_entity.type
_entity.pdbx_description
1 polymer ?
#
loop_
_entity_poly.entity_id
_entity_poly.type
_entity_poly.pdbx_seq_one_letter_code
_entity_poly.pdbx_strand_id
1 'polypeptide(L)'
;MLRAVRLAAALLVACVGLVVTVSAPAAADCTCKQAGLEKQIAQADLIFVGTIDRVEAQGNGFLYEITASRAYQGTPERETQVLSAGGRDACGLGELGVGTSYVFFASGTATPYAADACGGTSVANPAKVDKVEGILGAGTAVEPPPPPTAQRTLVEDAAPAGFARAAAPGAAAVLVGLLGLLVVRRLARS
;
A
#
# COMPACT_ATOMS: atom_id res chain seq x y z
N MET A 1 -60.11 46.91 -5.13
CA MET A 1 -58.91 46.60 -4.32
C MET A 1 -58.68 45.11 -4.12
N LEU A 2 -59.69 44.26 -3.84
CA LEU A 2 -59.49 42.81 -3.65
C LEU A 2 -58.93 42.03 -4.87
N ARG A 3 -59.18 42.48 -6.11
CA ARG A 3 -58.66 41.80 -7.33
C ARG A 3 -57.14 41.98 -7.50
N ALA A 4 -56.59 43.13 -7.11
CA ALA A 4 -55.15 43.39 -7.20
C ALA A 4 -54.36 42.57 -6.16
N VAL A 5 -54.91 42.40 -4.96
CA VAL A 5 -54.30 41.58 -3.90
C VAL A 5 -54.28 40.09 -4.28
N ARG A 6 -55.33 39.59 -4.94
CA ARG A 6 -55.40 38.20 -5.42
C ARG A 6 -54.40 37.91 -6.55
N LEU A 7 -54.19 38.87 -7.46
CA LEU A 7 -53.20 38.74 -8.53
C LEU A 7 -51.77 38.79 -8.00
N ALA A 8 -51.47 39.65 -7.03
CA ALA A 8 -50.15 39.70 -6.39
C ALA A 8 -49.83 38.42 -5.59
N ALA A 9 -50.83 37.85 -4.89
CA ALA A 9 -50.66 36.59 -4.17
C ALA A 9 -50.42 35.39 -5.10
N ALA A 10 -51.11 35.34 -6.25
CA ALA A 10 -50.91 34.29 -7.25
C ALA A 10 -49.51 34.35 -7.89
N LEU A 11 -48.98 35.55 -8.13
CA LEU A 11 -47.65 35.74 -8.69
C LEU A 11 -46.54 35.32 -7.70
N LEU A 12 -46.71 35.62 -6.40
CA LEU A 12 -45.78 35.20 -5.35
C LEU A 12 -45.75 33.67 -5.17
N VAL A 13 -46.89 32.99 -5.26
CA VAL A 13 -46.95 31.52 -5.20
C VAL A 13 -46.29 30.88 -6.44
N ALA A 14 -46.42 31.49 -7.61
CA ALA A 14 -45.76 31.03 -8.83
C ALA A 14 -44.23 31.21 -8.79
N CYS A 15 -43.73 32.30 -8.20
CA CYS A 15 -42.28 32.52 -8.04
C CYS A 15 -41.64 31.60 -7.00
N VAL A 16 -42.36 31.22 -5.93
CA VAL A 16 -41.86 30.27 -4.91
C VAL A 16 -41.89 28.82 -5.43
N GLY A 17 -42.83 28.48 -6.31
CA GLY A 17 -42.90 27.16 -6.94
C GLY A 17 -41.75 26.83 -7.89
N LEU A 18 -41.10 27.84 -8.49
CA LEU A 18 -40.04 27.64 -9.49
C LEU A 18 -38.65 27.36 -8.89
N VAL A 19 -38.45 27.59 -7.58
CA VAL A 19 -37.14 27.43 -6.93
C VAL A 19 -36.91 26.00 -6.40
N VAL A 20 -37.95 25.16 -6.37
CA VAL A 20 -37.88 23.81 -5.77
C VAL A 20 -37.47 22.72 -6.79
N THR A 21 -37.26 23.05 -8.07
CA THR A 21 -36.77 22.08 -9.06
C THR A 21 -35.24 22.11 -9.22
N VAL A 22 -34.49 22.40 -8.16
CA VAL A 22 -33.07 22.05 -8.11
C VAL A 22 -33.01 20.53 -8.09
N SER A 23 -32.91 19.95 -9.29
CA SER A 23 -32.53 18.57 -9.52
C SER A 23 -31.23 18.33 -8.76
N ALA A 24 -31.33 17.62 -7.63
CA ALA A 24 -30.17 16.99 -7.02
C ALA A 24 -29.46 16.20 -8.14
N PRO A 25 -28.12 16.30 -8.25
CA PRO A 25 -27.41 15.43 -9.19
C PRO A 25 -27.82 14.01 -8.81
N ALA A 26 -28.27 13.24 -9.79
CA ALA A 26 -28.51 11.82 -9.60
C ALA A 26 -27.17 11.25 -9.09
N ALA A 27 -27.09 11.00 -7.78
CA ALA A 27 -26.15 10.03 -7.28
C ALA A 27 -26.52 8.77 -8.05
N ALA A 28 -25.65 8.39 -8.99
CA ALA A 28 -25.82 7.17 -9.73
C ALA A 28 -25.61 6.06 -8.69
N ASP A 29 -26.66 5.69 -7.97
CA ASP A 29 -26.60 4.61 -7.00
C ASP A 29 -25.99 3.42 -7.71
N CYS A 30 -24.80 3.01 -7.27
CA CYS A 30 -24.10 1.89 -7.84
C CYS A 30 -24.90 0.60 -7.57
N THR A 31 -25.83 0.27 -8.46
CA THR A 31 -26.62 -0.97 -8.38
C THR A 31 -25.95 -2.02 -9.25
N CYS A 32 -24.80 -2.55 -8.80
CA CYS A 32 -24.23 -3.74 -9.42
C CYS A 32 -25.30 -4.84 -9.37
N LYS A 33 -25.76 -5.33 -10.52
CA LYS A 33 -26.54 -6.57 -10.54
C LYS A 33 -25.64 -7.63 -9.96
N GLN A 34 -26.02 -8.18 -8.80
CA GLN A 34 -25.21 -9.14 -8.04
C GLN A 34 -24.90 -10.35 -8.94
N ALA A 35 -23.78 -10.28 -9.63
CA ALA A 35 -23.29 -11.35 -10.48
C ALA A 35 -22.71 -12.40 -9.54
N GLY A 36 -23.01 -13.67 -9.80
CA GLY A 36 -22.37 -14.77 -9.09
C GLY A 36 -20.86 -14.71 -9.27
N LEU A 37 -20.11 -15.23 -8.30
CA LEU A 37 -18.64 -15.21 -8.31
C LEU A 37 -18.07 -15.84 -9.60
N GLU A 38 -18.66 -16.92 -10.09
CA GLU A 38 -18.25 -17.58 -11.35
C GLU A 38 -18.33 -16.63 -12.56
N LYS A 39 -19.35 -15.76 -12.59
CA LYS A 39 -19.51 -14.76 -13.64
C LYS A 39 -18.46 -13.65 -13.50
N GLN A 40 -18.17 -13.21 -12.28
CA GLN A 40 -17.09 -12.25 -12.01
C GLN A 40 -15.73 -12.81 -12.46
N ILE A 41 -15.46 -14.08 -12.15
CA ILE A 41 -14.26 -14.78 -12.58
C ILE A 41 -14.18 -14.82 -14.12
N ALA A 42 -15.26 -15.21 -14.79
CA ALA A 42 -15.29 -15.31 -16.25
C ALA A 42 -15.14 -13.96 -16.97
N GLN A 43 -15.44 -12.85 -16.30
CA GLN A 43 -15.32 -11.50 -16.85
C GLN A 43 -13.98 -10.82 -16.56
N ALA A 44 -13.21 -11.35 -15.60
CA ALA A 44 -11.90 -10.82 -15.26
C ALA A 44 -10.84 -11.43 -16.19
N ASP A 45 -9.93 -10.61 -16.69
CA ASP A 45 -8.75 -11.07 -17.42
C ASP A 45 -7.65 -11.51 -16.43
N LEU A 46 -7.63 -10.90 -15.25
CA LEU A 46 -6.61 -11.05 -14.23
C LEU A 46 -7.25 -11.11 -12.84
N ILE A 47 -6.89 -12.13 -12.06
CA ILE A 47 -7.36 -12.30 -10.68
C ILE A 47 -6.16 -12.58 -9.79
N PHE A 48 -5.92 -11.72 -8.82
CA PHE A 48 -4.75 -11.83 -7.95
C PHE A 48 -5.00 -11.21 -6.57
N VAL A 49 -4.21 -11.66 -5.59
CA VAL A 49 -4.11 -11.01 -4.28
C VAL A 49 -2.92 -10.08 -4.32
N GLY A 50 -3.12 -8.85 -3.88
CA GLY A 50 -2.07 -7.86 -3.76
C GLY A 50 -2.30 -6.92 -2.57
N THR A 51 -1.21 -6.35 -2.06
CA THR A 51 -1.23 -5.36 -0.99
C THR A 51 -1.06 -3.97 -1.60
N ILE A 52 -1.89 -3.02 -1.15
CA ILE A 52 -1.77 -1.63 -1.57
C ILE A 52 -0.50 -1.01 -0.98
N ASP A 53 0.41 -0.57 -1.83
CA ASP A 53 1.61 0.16 -1.43
C ASP A 53 1.37 1.67 -1.43
N ARG A 54 0.62 2.16 -2.43
CA ARG A 54 0.26 3.57 -2.57
C ARG A 54 -1.11 3.73 -3.22
N VAL A 55 -1.79 4.82 -2.87
CA VAL A 55 -3.00 5.30 -3.54
C VAL A 55 -2.77 6.72 -4.02
N GLU A 56 -3.06 6.98 -5.29
CA GLU A 56 -2.97 8.31 -5.90
C GLU A 56 -4.32 8.67 -6.54
N ALA A 57 -4.83 9.86 -6.24
CA ALA A 57 -6.03 10.36 -6.91
C ALA A 57 -5.70 10.68 -8.38
N GLN A 58 -6.46 10.10 -9.31
CA GLN A 58 -6.24 10.28 -10.75
C GLN A 58 -7.56 10.61 -11.45
N GLY A 59 -7.70 11.85 -11.90
CA GLY A 59 -8.93 12.33 -12.52
C GLY A 59 -10.11 12.25 -11.55
N ASN A 60 -11.12 11.43 -11.88
CA ASN A 60 -12.29 11.16 -11.04
C ASN A 60 -12.18 9.83 -10.28
N GLY A 61 -11.03 9.18 -10.26
CA GLY A 61 -10.79 7.88 -9.67
C GLY A 61 -9.47 7.80 -8.90
N PHE A 62 -8.97 6.58 -8.72
CA PHE A 62 -7.76 6.31 -7.97
C PHE A 62 -6.88 5.28 -8.69
N LEU A 63 -5.59 5.58 -8.75
CA LEU A 63 -4.54 4.65 -9.16
C LEU A 63 -3.94 4.01 -7.91
N TYR A 64 -3.78 2.70 -7.92
CA TYR A 64 -3.19 1.93 -6.84
C TYR A 64 -1.88 1.31 -7.30
N GLU A 65 -0.80 1.57 -6.57
CA GLU A 65 0.44 0.78 -6.69
C GLU A 65 0.30 -0.42 -5.76
N ILE A 66 0.55 -1.62 -6.31
CA ILE A 66 0.21 -2.88 -5.65
C ILE A 66 1.39 -3.85 -5.76
N THR A 67 1.74 -4.44 -4.62
CA THR A 67 2.61 -5.62 -4.56
C THR A 67 1.74 -6.88 -4.63
N ALA A 68 1.71 -7.52 -5.80
CA ALA A 68 1.05 -8.81 -6.00
C ALA A 68 1.80 -9.93 -5.26
N SER A 69 1.05 -10.79 -4.58
CA SER A 69 1.59 -11.92 -3.81
C SER A 69 1.14 -13.28 -4.35
N ARG A 70 -0.04 -13.35 -4.96
CA ARG A 70 -0.61 -14.59 -5.52
C ARG A 70 -1.49 -14.30 -6.71
N ALA A 71 -1.36 -15.08 -7.77
CA ALA A 71 -2.19 -15.00 -8.97
C ALA A 71 -3.08 -16.24 -9.07
N TYR A 72 -4.38 -16.04 -9.30
CA TYR A 72 -5.34 -17.12 -9.55
C TYR A 72 -5.68 -17.24 -11.03
N GLN A 73 -5.65 -16.12 -11.74
CA GLN A 73 -5.88 -16.04 -13.18
C GLN A 73 -5.00 -14.95 -13.77
N GLY A 74 -4.42 -15.22 -14.95
CA GLY A 74 -3.42 -14.35 -15.56
C GLY A 74 -2.08 -14.37 -14.81
N THR A 75 -1.16 -13.51 -15.23
CA THR A 75 0.21 -13.44 -14.70
C THR A 75 0.58 -11.98 -14.43
N PRO A 76 0.21 -11.42 -13.26
CA PRO A 76 0.57 -10.06 -12.92
C PRO A 76 2.08 -9.95 -12.65
N GLU A 77 2.64 -8.79 -12.95
CA GLU A 77 3.95 -8.41 -12.40
C GLU A 77 3.84 -8.24 -10.88
N ARG A 78 4.95 -8.44 -10.17
CA ARG A 78 5.00 -8.28 -8.72
C ARG A 78 4.61 -6.87 -8.31
N GLU A 79 5.23 -5.88 -8.93
CA GLU A 79 4.88 -4.47 -8.79
C GLU A 79 3.95 -4.14 -9.94
N THR A 80 2.71 -3.82 -9.65
CA THR A 80 1.71 -3.56 -10.68
C THR A 80 0.78 -2.42 -10.29
N GLN A 81 -0.02 -1.95 -11.24
CA GLN A 81 -0.97 -0.87 -11.01
C GLN A 81 -2.38 -1.26 -11.40
N VAL A 82 -3.33 -0.80 -10.60
CA VAL A 82 -4.76 -0.91 -10.89
C VAL A 82 -5.36 0.49 -10.85
N LEU A 83 -6.14 0.83 -11.86
CA LEU A 83 -6.93 2.05 -11.93
C LEU A 83 -8.39 1.71 -11.68
N SER A 84 -9.02 2.44 -10.76
CA SER A 84 -10.48 2.42 -10.60
C SER A 84 -11.04 3.80 -10.90
N ALA A 85 -11.93 3.86 -11.90
CA ALA A 85 -12.63 5.09 -12.23
C ALA A 85 -13.77 5.34 -11.24
N GLY A 86 -13.94 6.60 -10.83
CA GLY A 86 -15.01 6.97 -9.89
C GLY A 86 -14.68 6.71 -8.43
N GLY A 87 -15.47 7.34 -7.55
CA GLY A 87 -15.53 6.99 -6.14
C GLY A 87 -16.47 5.81 -5.89
N ARG A 88 -16.63 5.44 -4.62
CA ARG A 88 -17.54 4.34 -4.20
C ARG A 88 -18.97 4.52 -4.68
N ASP A 89 -19.45 5.75 -4.69
CA ASP A 89 -20.81 6.07 -5.14
C ASP A 89 -21.00 5.78 -6.64
N ALA A 90 -19.92 5.75 -7.43
CA ALA A 90 -19.93 5.52 -8.87
C ALA A 90 -19.44 4.12 -9.27
N CYS A 91 -19.53 3.14 -8.37
CA CYS A 91 -18.98 1.78 -8.52
C CYS A 91 -17.45 1.68 -8.57
N GLY A 92 -16.74 2.79 -8.38
CA GLY A 92 -15.29 2.75 -8.18
C GLY A 92 -14.93 2.13 -6.84
N LEU A 93 -13.67 1.73 -6.70
CA LEU A 93 -13.15 1.16 -5.47
C LEU A 93 -12.95 2.23 -4.37
N GLY A 94 -12.81 3.49 -4.78
CA GLY A 94 -12.55 4.63 -3.89
C GLY A 94 -11.15 4.61 -3.29
N GLU A 95 -10.91 5.35 -2.23
CA GLU A 95 -9.61 5.34 -1.55
C GLU A 95 -9.45 4.05 -0.74
N LEU A 96 -8.63 3.13 -1.24
CA LEU A 96 -8.33 1.86 -0.58
C LEU A 96 -7.29 2.05 0.52
N GLY A 97 -7.37 1.22 1.57
CA GLY A 97 -6.40 1.27 2.66
C GLY A 97 -5.01 0.78 2.25
N VAL A 98 -4.00 1.66 2.35
CA VAL A 98 -2.58 1.30 2.21
C VAL A 98 -2.20 0.23 3.23
N GLY A 99 -1.37 -0.73 2.84
CA GLY A 99 -0.96 -1.89 3.63
C GLY A 99 -2.05 -2.97 3.77
N THR A 100 -3.22 -2.79 3.17
CA THR A 100 -4.30 -3.78 3.19
C THR A 100 -4.25 -4.65 1.93
N SER A 101 -4.44 -5.95 2.10
CA SER A 101 -4.51 -6.89 0.98
C SER A 101 -5.93 -7.00 0.42
N TYR A 102 -6.04 -7.00 -0.90
CA TYR A 102 -7.29 -7.14 -1.64
C TYR A 102 -7.16 -8.27 -2.66
N VAL A 103 -8.29 -8.93 -2.96
CA VAL A 103 -8.43 -9.77 -4.15
C VAL A 103 -8.93 -8.87 -5.26
N PHE A 104 -8.13 -8.69 -6.29
CA PHE A 104 -8.46 -7.90 -7.47
C PHE A 104 -9.08 -8.78 -8.53
N PHE A 105 -10.19 -8.31 -9.08
CA PHE A 105 -10.83 -8.81 -10.30
C PHE A 105 -10.63 -7.70 -11.33
N ALA A 106 -9.59 -7.85 -12.13
CA ALA A 106 -9.10 -6.81 -13.00
C ALA A 106 -9.28 -7.21 -14.48
N SER A 107 -9.44 -6.20 -15.31
CA SER A 107 -9.56 -6.31 -16.76
C SER A 107 -8.44 -5.55 -17.46
N GLY A 108 -8.09 -5.98 -18.66
CA GLY A 108 -6.99 -5.44 -19.44
C GLY A 108 -5.80 -6.40 -19.57
N THR A 109 -4.96 -6.13 -20.57
CA THR A 109 -3.81 -6.96 -20.93
C THR A 109 -2.48 -6.41 -20.42
N ALA A 110 -2.46 -5.17 -19.95
CA ALA A 110 -1.27 -4.49 -19.44
C ALA A 110 -1.64 -3.48 -18.35
N THR A 111 -0.65 -3.14 -17.51
CA THR A 111 -0.77 -2.13 -16.46
C THR A 111 -0.91 -0.70 -17.05
N PRO A 112 -1.73 0.19 -16.45
CA PRO A 112 -2.59 -0.05 -15.30
C PRO A 112 -3.84 -0.87 -15.68
N TYR A 113 -4.13 -1.92 -14.92
CA TYR A 113 -5.33 -2.73 -15.11
C TYR A 113 -6.58 -1.99 -14.60
N ALA A 114 -7.75 -2.27 -15.16
CA ALA A 114 -9.00 -1.65 -14.72
C ALA A 114 -9.74 -2.56 -13.75
N ALA A 115 -10.16 -2.02 -12.60
CA ALA A 115 -10.99 -2.74 -11.62
C ALA A 115 -12.04 -1.83 -10.98
N ASP A 116 -13.14 -2.44 -10.59
CA ASP A 116 -14.27 -1.76 -9.96
C ASP A 116 -14.92 -2.65 -8.87
N ALA A 117 -15.84 -2.07 -8.10
CA ALA A 117 -16.52 -2.76 -7.02
C ALA A 117 -17.50 -3.84 -7.52
N CYS A 118 -18.09 -3.67 -8.70
CA CYS A 118 -19.02 -4.63 -9.30
C CYS A 118 -18.31 -5.88 -9.82
N GLY A 119 -17.08 -5.73 -10.29
CA GLY A 119 -16.22 -6.79 -10.82
C GLY A 119 -15.83 -7.84 -9.79
N GLY A 120 -16.04 -7.55 -8.50
CA GLY A 120 -15.80 -8.50 -7.41
C GLY A 120 -14.53 -8.24 -6.60
N THR A 121 -13.81 -7.15 -6.93
CA THR A 121 -12.66 -6.69 -6.15
C THR A 121 -13.08 -6.35 -4.73
N SER A 122 -12.39 -6.92 -3.75
CA SER A 122 -12.75 -6.78 -2.33
C SER A 122 -11.57 -7.14 -1.42
N VAL A 123 -11.68 -6.82 -0.14
CA VAL A 123 -10.65 -7.15 0.87
C VAL A 123 -10.37 -8.66 0.85
N ALA A 124 -9.09 -9.03 0.91
CA ALA A 124 -8.63 -10.41 0.94
C ALA A 124 -8.83 -11.01 2.34
N ASN A 125 -10.09 -11.31 2.68
CA ASN A 125 -10.41 -12.11 3.85
C ASN A 125 -10.42 -13.62 3.52
N PRO A 126 -10.24 -14.51 4.52
CA PRO A 126 -10.19 -15.95 4.29
C PRO A 126 -11.40 -16.48 3.51
N ALA A 127 -12.62 -16.06 3.88
CA ALA A 127 -13.83 -16.53 3.22
C ALA A 127 -13.94 -16.14 1.74
N LYS A 128 -13.40 -14.99 1.32
CA LYS A 128 -13.34 -14.58 -0.09
C LYS A 128 -12.28 -15.37 -0.83
N VAL A 129 -11.10 -15.52 -0.22
CA VAL A 129 -9.98 -16.30 -0.79
C VAL A 129 -10.40 -17.75 -1.00
N ASP A 130 -10.97 -18.40 0.02
CA ASP A 130 -11.44 -19.80 -0.04
C ASP A 130 -12.46 -20.01 -1.17
N LYS A 131 -13.35 -19.04 -1.40
CA LYS A 131 -14.34 -19.11 -2.49
C LYS A 131 -13.68 -19.00 -3.88
N VAL A 132 -12.68 -18.14 -4.03
CA VAL A 132 -11.93 -18.01 -5.28
C VAL A 132 -11.12 -19.27 -5.52
N GLU A 133 -10.44 -19.78 -4.49
CA GLU A 133 -9.64 -21.00 -4.55
C GLU A 133 -10.48 -22.25 -4.80
N GLY A 134 -11.71 -22.29 -4.28
CA GLY A 134 -12.66 -23.37 -4.57
C GLY A 134 -13.05 -23.47 -6.04
N ILE A 135 -12.89 -22.40 -6.82
CA ILE A 135 -13.23 -22.37 -8.26
C ILE A 135 -11.96 -22.42 -9.13
N LEU A 136 -10.94 -21.62 -8.81
CA LEU A 136 -9.73 -21.44 -9.63
C LEU A 136 -8.53 -22.29 -9.14
N GLY A 137 -8.65 -22.95 -7.99
CA GLY A 137 -7.54 -23.61 -7.31
C GLY A 137 -6.69 -22.63 -6.49
N ALA A 138 -5.64 -23.14 -5.85
CA ALA A 138 -4.80 -22.41 -4.89
C ALA A 138 -3.99 -21.23 -5.49
N GLY A 139 -4.01 -21.05 -6.81
CA GLY A 139 -3.21 -20.05 -7.51
C GLY A 139 -1.71 -20.29 -7.44
N THR A 140 -0.94 -19.41 -8.07
CA THR A 140 0.51 -19.41 -8.11
C THR A 140 1.06 -18.26 -7.26
N ALA A 141 2.15 -18.51 -6.54
CA ALA A 141 2.84 -17.46 -5.80
C ALA A 141 3.53 -16.52 -6.79
N VAL A 142 3.46 -15.22 -6.53
CA VAL A 142 4.24 -14.21 -7.25
C VAL A 142 5.56 -14.05 -6.50
N GLU A 143 6.63 -14.61 -7.05
CA GLU A 143 7.95 -14.69 -6.40
C GLU A 143 8.53 -13.28 -6.18
N PRO A 144 9.19 -13.01 -5.03
CA PRO A 144 10.00 -11.81 -4.88
C PRO A 144 11.18 -11.83 -5.84
N PRO A 145 11.67 -10.65 -6.31
CA PRO A 145 12.94 -10.61 -7.01
C PRO A 145 14.04 -11.19 -6.10
N PRO A 146 15.05 -11.86 -6.67
CA PRO A 146 16.14 -12.40 -5.88
C PRO A 146 16.81 -11.28 -5.09
N PRO A 147 17.16 -11.51 -3.81
CA PRO A 147 17.76 -10.48 -2.97
C PRO A 147 19.06 -9.99 -3.62
N PRO A 148 19.40 -8.70 -3.50
CA PRO A 148 20.64 -8.18 -4.03
C PRO A 148 21.82 -8.95 -3.42
N THR A 149 22.74 -9.41 -4.27
CA THR A 149 23.95 -10.07 -3.80
C THR A 149 24.78 -9.06 -3.02
N ALA A 150 25.02 -9.35 -1.74
CA ALA A 150 25.84 -8.50 -0.89
C ALA A 150 27.26 -8.43 -1.46
N GLN A 151 27.60 -7.30 -2.08
CA GLN A 151 28.98 -7.02 -2.48
C GLN A 151 29.76 -6.67 -1.22
N ARG A 152 30.61 -7.60 -0.76
CA ARG A 152 31.56 -7.33 0.32
C ARG A 152 32.70 -6.50 -0.25
N THR A 153 32.63 -5.19 -0.08
CA THR A 153 33.80 -4.32 -0.24
C THR A 153 34.67 -4.47 0.99
N LEU A 154 35.96 -4.79 0.79
CA LEU A 154 36.94 -4.79 1.87
C LEU A 154 37.07 -3.34 2.39
N VAL A 155 36.68 -3.11 3.64
CA VAL A 155 36.60 -1.76 4.23
C VAL A 155 37.99 -1.24 4.62
N GLU A 156 38.93 -2.13 4.95
CA GLU A 156 40.33 -1.79 5.21
C GLU A 156 41.28 -2.92 4.77
N ASP A 157 42.27 -2.58 3.93
CA ASP A 157 43.46 -3.40 3.63
C ASP A 157 44.59 -3.21 4.66
N ALA A 158 44.38 -2.35 5.67
CA ALA A 158 45.39 -2.05 6.66
C ALA A 158 45.56 -3.23 7.63
N ALA A 159 46.79 -3.73 7.75
CA ALA A 159 47.12 -4.72 8.78
C ALA A 159 46.78 -4.15 10.17
N PRO A 160 46.14 -4.92 11.06
CA PRO A 160 45.79 -4.46 12.40
C PRO A 160 47.03 -3.91 13.11
N ALA A 161 46.86 -2.82 13.87
CA ALA A 161 47.95 -2.23 14.62
C ALA A 161 48.62 -3.33 15.47
N GLY A 162 49.90 -3.60 15.19
CA GLY A 162 50.61 -4.71 15.81
C GLY A 162 50.56 -4.61 17.34
N PHE A 163 50.48 -5.76 18.02
CA PHE A 163 50.35 -5.88 19.48
C PHE A 163 51.30 -4.97 20.27
N ALA A 164 52.49 -4.67 19.74
CA ALA A 164 53.44 -3.73 20.32
C ALA A 164 52.89 -2.30 20.49
N ARG A 165 52.11 -1.80 19.51
CA ARG A 165 51.46 -0.47 19.59
C ARG A 165 50.30 -0.45 20.59
N ALA A 166 49.62 -1.58 20.78
CA ALA A 166 48.53 -1.70 21.75
C ALA A 166 49.03 -1.84 23.20
N ALA A 167 50.17 -2.52 23.41
CA ALA A 167 50.72 -2.78 24.74
C ALA A 167 51.60 -1.64 25.31
N ALA A 168 52.05 -0.71 24.47
CA ALA A 168 52.95 0.38 24.84
C ALA A 168 52.53 1.20 26.08
N PRO A 169 51.27 1.67 26.22
CA PRO A 169 50.88 2.45 27.40
C PRO A 169 50.87 1.61 28.69
N GLY A 170 50.51 0.33 28.62
CA GLY A 170 50.49 -0.56 29.78
C GLY A 170 51.89 -0.88 30.31
N ALA A 171 52.85 -1.13 29.42
CA ALA A 171 54.23 -1.42 29.81
C ALA A 171 54.90 -0.22 30.51
N ALA A 172 54.62 1.00 30.06
CA ALA A 172 55.16 2.22 30.68
C ALA A 172 54.65 2.39 32.13
N ALA A 173 53.35 2.16 32.37
CA ALA A 173 52.77 2.25 33.72
C ALA A 173 53.39 1.24 34.70
N VAL A 174 53.66 0.01 34.24
CA VAL A 174 54.31 -1.04 35.05
C VAL A 174 55.75 -0.66 35.41
N LEU A 175 56.52 -0.12 34.46
CA LEU A 175 57.90 0.32 34.71
C LEU A 175 57.96 1.47 35.71
N VAL A 176 57.09 2.47 35.57
CA VAL A 176 57.00 3.60 36.53
C VAL A 176 56.61 3.10 37.92
N GLY A 177 55.66 2.18 38.01
CA GLY A 177 55.26 1.55 39.27
C GLY A 177 56.42 0.79 39.94
N LEU A 178 57.15 -0.04 39.18
CA LEU A 178 58.32 -0.78 39.68
C LEU A 178 59.45 0.13 40.15
N LEU A 179 59.75 1.20 39.40
CA LEU A 179 60.75 2.19 39.77
C LEU A 179 60.37 2.92 41.05
N GLY A 180 59.11 3.35 41.19
CA GLY A 180 58.60 3.95 42.42
C GLY A 180 58.75 3.02 43.62
N LEU A 181 58.41 1.73 43.45
CA LEU A 181 58.49 0.72 44.50
C LEU A 181 59.95 0.45 44.94
N LEU A 182 60.89 0.45 43.99
CA LEU A 182 62.33 0.34 44.26
C LEU A 182 62.88 1.52 45.07
N VAL A 183 62.47 2.74 44.75
CA VAL A 183 62.88 3.95 45.47
C VAL A 183 62.37 3.93 46.91
N VAL A 184 61.08 3.60 47.12
CA VAL A 184 60.49 3.47 48.45
C VAL A 184 61.20 2.40 49.28
N ARG A 185 61.50 1.24 48.67
CA ARG A 185 62.18 0.13 49.36
C ARG A 185 63.61 0.47 49.76
N ARG A 186 64.31 1.33 48.99
CA ARG A 186 65.68 1.76 49.30
C ARG A 186 65.70 2.78 50.45
N LEU A 187 64.77 3.73 50.44
CA LEU A 187 64.60 4.70 51.53
C LEU A 187 64.20 4.03 52.86
N ALA A 188 63.35 3.01 52.83
CA ALA A 188 62.96 2.28 54.04
C ALA A 188 64.06 1.39 54.66
N ARG A 189 65.19 1.22 53.98
CA ARG A 189 66.37 0.46 54.46
C ARG A 189 67.56 1.33 54.85
N SER A 190 67.45 2.65 54.64
CA SER A 190 68.48 3.64 54.98
C SER A 190 68.14 4.30 56.30
#